data_AF-A0A7Z0PY86-F1
#
_entry.id   AF-A0A7Z0PY86-F1
#
_cell.length_a   1.000
_cell.length_b   1.000
_cell.length_c   1.000
_cell.angle_alpha   90.00
_cell.angle_beta   90.00
_cell.angle_gamma   90.00
#
_symmetry.space_group_name_H-M   'P 1'
#
loop_
_entity.id
_entity.type
_entity.pdbx_description
1 polymer ?
#
loop_
_entity_poly.entity_id
_entity_poly.type
_entity_poly.pdbx_seq_one_letter_code
_entity_poly.pdbx_strand_id
1 'polypeptide(L)'
;GAVAGLVAGLVAAVVYGMIIGKAEVEIGYAAVGVGALVGLVAGKIGGGNPVTGAIAAIISLGAVYLGQLIGIAVFAADSPLLPYDSFLQVLTDDFSLVQQAWSEEIDVLSFLFLALGGAAAFSVAKKVGSD
;
A
#
# COMPACT_ATOMS: atom_id res chain seq x y z
N GLY A 1 -13.73 11.60 5.62
CA GLY A 1 -13.31 10.45 4.79
C GLY A 1 -11.84 10.53 4.40
N ALA A 2 -11.47 11.46 3.49
CA ALA A 2 -10.15 11.50 2.85
C ALA A 2 -8.94 11.44 3.81
N VAL A 3 -8.84 12.36 4.78
CA VAL A 3 -7.70 12.41 5.72
C VAL A 3 -7.59 11.13 6.55
N ALA A 4 -8.70 10.63 7.07
CA ALA A 4 -8.70 9.39 7.85
C ALA A 4 -8.34 8.17 7.00
N GLY A 5 -8.84 8.10 5.76
CA GLY A 5 -8.45 7.09 4.79
C GLY A 5 -6.96 7.15 4.46
N LEU A 6 -6.40 8.36 4.31
CA LEU A 6 -4.96 8.55 4.05
C LEU A 6 -4.12 8.07 5.22
N VAL A 7 -4.46 8.42 6.45
CA VAL A 7 -3.78 7.93 7.65
C VAL A 7 -3.84 6.42 7.74
N ALA A 8 -5.03 5.83 7.52
CA ALA A 8 -5.17 4.38 7.48
C ALA A 8 -4.32 3.74 6.37
N GLY A 9 -4.26 4.36 5.19
CA GLY A 9 -3.44 3.93 4.06
C GLY A 9 -1.95 3.96 4.37
N LEU A 10 -1.44 5.02 4.99
CA LEU A 10 -0.03 5.13 5.40
C LEU A 10 0.35 4.06 6.44
N VAL A 11 -0.51 3.84 7.44
CA VAL A 11 -0.29 2.79 8.44
C VAL A 11 -0.31 1.41 7.78
N ALA A 12 -1.28 1.17 6.91
CA ALA A 12 -1.41 -0.08 6.18
C ALA A 12 -0.22 -0.33 5.25
N ALA A 13 0.30 0.70 4.58
CA ALA A 13 1.48 0.62 3.71
C ALA A 13 2.72 0.18 4.50
N VAL A 14 2.96 0.77 5.68
CA VAL A 14 4.08 0.37 6.54
C VAL A 14 3.94 -1.08 6.98
N VAL A 15 2.77 -1.47 7.50
CA VAL A 15 2.53 -2.86 7.94
C VAL A 15 2.68 -3.84 6.78
N TYR A 16 2.10 -3.52 5.64
CA TYR A 16 2.19 -4.32 4.42
C TYR A 16 3.64 -4.48 3.96
N GLY A 17 4.40 -3.38 3.86
CA GLY A 17 5.81 -3.39 3.46
C GLY A 17 6.68 -4.22 4.42
N MET A 18 6.50 -4.05 5.73
CA MET A 18 7.22 -4.84 6.74
C MET A 18 6.93 -6.35 6.63
N ILE A 19 5.70 -6.73 6.26
CA ILE A 19 5.33 -8.14 6.07
C ILE A 19 6.02 -8.70 4.82
N ILE A 20 5.88 -8.04 3.67
CA ILE A 20 6.42 -8.59 2.41
C ILE A 20 7.94 -8.57 2.38
N GLY A 21 8.58 -7.55 2.96
CA GLY A 21 10.05 -7.44 3.01
C GLY A 21 10.70 -8.55 3.85
N LYS A 22 9.96 -9.17 4.76
CA LYS A 22 10.45 -10.24 5.64
C LYS A 22 10.00 -11.65 5.27
N ALA A 23 8.86 -11.77 4.60
CA ALA A 23 8.19 -13.05 4.46
C ALA A 23 8.32 -13.68 3.07
N GLU A 24 8.85 -12.99 2.05
CA GLU A 24 8.82 -13.44 0.65
C GLU A 24 7.41 -13.90 0.19
N VAL A 25 6.35 -13.42 0.86
CA VAL A 25 4.96 -13.86 0.63
C VAL A 25 4.38 -13.13 -0.57
N GLU A 26 3.54 -13.84 -1.34
CA GLU A 26 2.82 -13.29 -2.49
C GLU A 26 2.11 -11.96 -2.17
N ILE A 27 2.47 -10.97 -2.99
CA ILE A 27 2.09 -9.55 -2.94
C ILE A 27 0.56 -9.34 -2.91
N GLY A 28 -0.20 -10.29 -3.43
CA GLY A 28 -1.54 -10.03 -3.95
C GLY A 28 -2.68 -9.89 -2.97
N TYR A 29 -2.77 -10.79 -1.99
CA TYR A 29 -3.88 -10.78 -1.03
C TYR A 29 -3.81 -9.58 -0.09
N ALA A 30 -2.59 -9.14 0.25
CA ALA A 30 -2.39 -8.00 1.13
C ALA A 30 -2.87 -6.69 0.49
N ALA A 31 -2.69 -6.50 -0.82
CA ALA A 31 -3.17 -5.30 -1.53
C ALA A 31 -4.69 -5.11 -1.43
N VAL A 32 -5.45 -6.20 -1.54
CA VAL A 32 -6.92 -6.19 -1.37
C VAL A 32 -7.28 -5.83 0.08
N GLY A 33 -6.55 -6.36 1.06
CA GLY A 33 -6.73 -6.05 2.47
C GLY A 33 -6.45 -4.58 2.80
N VAL A 34 -5.35 -4.02 2.27
CA VAL A 34 -5.03 -2.59 2.37
C VAL A 34 -6.17 -1.75 1.81
N GLY A 35 -6.66 -2.11 0.60
CA GLY A 35 -7.77 -1.42 -0.02
C GLY A 35 -9.06 -1.47 0.80
N ALA A 36 -9.44 -2.66 1.29
CA ALA A 36 -10.61 -2.81 2.13
C ALA A 36 -10.52 -1.97 3.42
N LEU A 37 -9.36 -1.92 4.07
CA LEU A 37 -9.14 -1.11 5.28
C LEU A 37 -9.25 0.39 5.00
N VAL A 38 -8.59 0.87 3.93
CA VAL A 38 -8.69 2.27 3.50
C VAL A 38 -10.13 2.63 3.16
N GLY A 39 -10.82 1.77 2.41
CA GLY A 39 -12.22 1.94 2.05
C GLY A 39 -13.13 2.01 3.27
N LEU A 40 -12.95 1.12 4.23
CA LEU A 40 -13.73 1.08 5.47
C LEU A 40 -13.59 2.40 6.25
N VAL A 41 -12.36 2.87 6.48
CA VAL A 41 -12.10 4.09 7.25
C VAL A 41 -12.58 5.33 6.49
N ALA A 42 -12.31 5.40 5.19
CA ALA A 42 -12.72 6.52 4.35
C ALA A 42 -14.24 6.62 4.25
N GLY A 43 -14.93 5.49 4.01
CA GLY A 43 -16.39 5.41 3.89
C GLY A 43 -17.11 5.72 5.20
N LYS A 44 -16.65 5.16 6.33
CA LYS A 44 -17.26 5.39 7.66
C LYS A 44 -17.27 6.87 8.07
N ILE A 45 -16.30 7.66 7.63
CA ILE A 45 -16.17 9.09 8.00
C ILE A 45 -16.58 10.01 6.83
N GLY A 46 -16.52 9.55 5.58
CA GLY A 46 -16.78 10.35 4.37
C GLY A 46 -18.15 10.14 3.74
N GLY A 47 -18.88 9.10 4.14
CA GLY A 47 -20.16 8.71 3.55
C GLY A 47 -20.03 7.90 2.27
N GLY A 48 -21.10 7.21 1.89
CA GLY A 48 -21.14 6.20 0.81
C GLY A 48 -21.24 6.76 -0.61
N ASN A 49 -20.81 7.99 -0.85
CA ASN A 49 -20.92 8.64 -2.15
C ASN A 49 -19.77 8.22 -3.11
N PRO A 50 -19.98 8.32 -4.44
CA PRO A 50 -18.97 7.93 -5.43
C PRO A 50 -17.64 8.68 -5.30
N VAL A 51 -17.67 9.94 -4.86
CA VAL A 51 -16.47 10.76 -4.67
C VAL A 51 -15.59 10.18 -3.55
N THR A 52 -16.20 9.78 -2.43
CA THR A 52 -15.49 9.14 -1.31
C THR A 52 -14.90 7.80 -1.73
N GLY A 53 -15.65 7.01 -2.49
CA GLY A 53 -15.13 5.77 -3.08
C GLY A 53 -13.92 6.01 -3.98
N ALA A 54 -13.97 7.01 -4.87
CA ALA A 54 -12.87 7.33 -5.76
C ALA A 54 -11.62 7.81 -5.00
N ILE A 55 -11.79 8.67 -4.00
CA ILE A 55 -10.71 9.11 -3.12
C ILE A 55 -10.09 7.91 -2.38
N ALA A 56 -10.91 7.02 -1.83
CA ALA A 56 -10.42 5.82 -1.14
C ALA A 56 -9.62 4.91 -2.08
N ALA A 57 -10.08 4.74 -3.33
CA ALA A 57 -9.36 3.98 -4.34
C ALA A 57 -7.97 4.59 -4.61
N ILE A 58 -7.89 5.90 -4.89
CA ILE A 58 -6.62 6.59 -5.15
C ILE A 58 -5.66 6.42 -3.97
N ILE A 59 -6.15 6.62 -2.74
CA ILE A 59 -5.35 6.44 -1.52
C ILE A 59 -4.86 4.99 -1.41
N SER A 60 -5.71 4.00 -1.69
CA SER A 60 -5.32 2.59 -1.66
C SER A 60 -4.23 2.27 -2.69
N LEU A 61 -4.35 2.78 -3.92
CA LEU A 61 -3.32 2.55 -4.95
C LEU A 61 -1.97 3.10 -4.47
N GLY A 62 -1.97 4.33 -3.94
CA GLY A 62 -0.76 4.93 -3.37
C GLY A 62 -0.22 4.18 -2.15
N ALA A 63 -1.08 3.67 -1.27
CA ALA A 63 -0.69 2.92 -0.09
C ALA A 63 -0.07 1.56 -0.44
N VAL A 64 -0.64 0.83 -1.40
CA VAL A 64 -0.08 -0.44 -1.87
C VAL A 64 1.27 -0.21 -2.53
N TYR A 65 1.36 0.77 -3.44
CA TYR A 65 2.64 1.15 -4.06
C TYR A 65 3.70 1.50 -3.02
N LEU A 66 3.37 2.37 -2.07
CA LEU A 66 4.28 2.75 -1.00
C LEU A 66 4.73 1.54 -0.16
N GLY A 67 3.82 0.61 0.14
CA GLY A 67 4.16 -0.60 0.86
C GLY A 67 5.11 -1.51 0.09
N GLN A 68 5.00 -1.59 -1.24
CA GLN A 68 5.99 -2.31 -2.07
C GLN A 68 7.38 -1.68 -1.95
N LEU A 69 7.48 -0.35 -2.03
CA LEU A 69 8.76 0.36 -1.84
C LEU A 69 9.35 0.13 -0.45
N ILE A 70 8.51 0.17 0.59
CA ILE A 70 8.93 -0.13 1.96
C ILE A 70 9.40 -1.58 2.06
N GLY A 71 8.73 -2.54 1.42
CA GLY A 71 9.13 -3.94 1.39
C GLY A 71 10.53 -4.15 0.81
N ILE A 72 10.81 -3.53 -0.34
CA ILE A 72 12.13 -3.55 -0.97
C ILE A 72 13.18 -2.93 -0.03
N ALA A 73 12.86 -1.80 0.59
CA ALA A 73 13.75 -1.14 1.53
C ALA A 73 14.03 -1.98 2.79
N VAL A 74 13.03 -2.69 3.31
CA VAL A 74 13.18 -3.62 4.44
C VAL A 74 14.07 -4.79 4.05
N PHE A 75 13.83 -5.38 2.87
CA PHE A 75 14.66 -6.45 2.35
C PHE A 75 16.12 -6.01 2.18
N ALA A 76 16.36 -4.82 1.64
CA ALA A 76 17.71 -4.26 1.50
C ALA A 76 18.38 -3.98 2.85
N ALA A 77 17.64 -3.46 3.84
CA ALA A 77 18.17 -3.19 5.17
C ALA A 77 18.45 -4.45 5.99
N ASP A 78 17.71 -5.54 5.76
CA ASP A 78 17.95 -6.83 6.41
C ASP A 78 19.14 -7.60 5.76
N SER A 79 19.70 -7.12 4.64
CA SER A 79 20.83 -7.75 3.96
C SER A 79 22.16 -7.46 4.67
N PRO A 80 22.92 -8.49 5.09
CA PRO A 80 24.21 -8.30 5.78
C PRO A 80 25.33 -7.78 4.86
N LEU A 81 25.07 -7.71 3.55
CA LEU A 81 26.03 -7.24 2.55
C LEU A 81 25.91 -5.73 2.29
N LEU A 82 24.83 -5.10 2.76
CA LEU A 82 24.55 -3.69 2.51
C LEU A 82 24.75 -2.89 3.81
N PRO A 83 25.34 -1.67 3.73
CA PRO A 83 25.71 -0.89 4.90
C PRO A 83 24.54 -0.04 5.43
N TYR A 84 23.35 -0.64 5.59
CA TYR A 84 22.15 0.06 6.05
C TYR A 84 21.76 -0.39 7.46
N ASP A 85 21.47 0.58 8.33
CA ASP A 85 21.03 0.31 9.71
C ASP A 85 19.49 0.20 9.83
N SER A 86 18.76 0.73 8.84
CA SER A 86 17.29 0.69 8.81
C SER A 86 16.71 0.87 7.41
N PHE A 87 15.49 0.38 7.18
CA PHE A 87 14.78 0.58 5.91
C PHE A 87 14.53 2.07 5.59
N LEU A 88 14.41 2.92 6.61
CA LEU A 88 14.25 4.36 6.40
C LEU A 88 15.49 4.96 5.75
N GLN A 89 16.68 4.53 6.15
CA GLN A 89 17.94 4.95 5.53
C GLN A 89 17.97 4.58 4.05
N VAL A 90 17.53 3.36 3.70
CA VAL A 90 17.44 2.94 2.29
C VAL A 90 16.47 3.84 1.50
N LEU A 91 15.31 4.17 2.09
CA LEU A 91 14.31 5.02 1.44
C LEU A 91 14.75 6.49 1.30
N THR A 92 15.57 7.02 2.21
CA THR A 92 16.00 8.43 2.17
C THR A 92 17.28 8.65 1.41
N ASP A 93 18.24 7.74 1.55
CA ASP A 93 19.60 7.91 1.05
C ASP A 93 19.74 7.32 -0.36
N ASP A 94 19.00 6.24 -0.65
CA ASP A 94 19.11 5.46 -1.89
C ASP A 94 17.75 5.17 -2.54
N PHE A 95 16.83 6.14 -2.49
CA PHE A 95 15.49 6.00 -3.08
C PHE A 95 15.50 5.58 -4.56
N SER A 96 16.49 6.03 -5.33
CA SER A 96 16.62 5.64 -6.75
C SER A 96 16.86 4.14 -6.92
N LEU A 97 17.58 3.50 -6.00
CA LEU A 97 17.81 2.06 -6.00
C LEU A 97 16.52 1.31 -5.68
N VAL A 98 15.76 1.78 -4.68
CA VAL A 98 14.45 1.22 -4.35
C VAL A 98 13.50 1.31 -5.56
N GLN A 99 13.49 2.47 -6.23
CA GLN A 99 12.67 2.69 -7.42
C GLN A 99 13.08 1.77 -8.58
N GLN A 100 14.38 1.58 -8.78
CA GLN A 100 14.90 0.69 -9.82
C GLN A 100 14.50 -0.76 -9.54
N ALA A 101 14.74 -1.26 -8.33
CA ALA A 101 14.35 -2.61 -7.93
C ALA A 101 12.84 -2.84 -8.10
N TRP A 102 12.01 -1.87 -7.70
CA TRP A 102 10.56 -1.94 -7.92
C TRP A 102 10.19 -2.04 -9.40
N SER A 103 10.86 -1.26 -10.27
CA SER A 103 10.61 -1.32 -11.70
C SER A 103 11.08 -2.62 -12.36
N GLU A 104 12.10 -3.28 -11.79
CA GLU A 104 12.58 -4.58 -12.26
C GLU A 104 11.70 -5.74 -11.80
N GLU A 105 11.11 -5.64 -10.60
CA GLU A 105 10.23 -6.67 -10.03
C GLU A 105 8.77 -6.56 -10.45
N ILE A 106 8.30 -5.37 -10.85
CA ILE A 106 6.88 -5.18 -11.18
C ILE A 106 6.47 -5.99 -12.42
N ASP A 107 5.49 -6.87 -12.23
CA ASP A 107 4.92 -7.69 -13.28
C ASP A 107 3.45 -7.36 -13.54
N VAL A 108 2.85 -8.02 -14.54
CA VAL A 108 1.43 -7.83 -14.88
C VAL A 108 0.52 -8.15 -13.70
N LEU A 109 0.89 -9.12 -12.86
CA LEU A 109 0.09 -9.54 -11.73
C LEU A 109 0.07 -8.47 -10.62
N SER A 110 1.16 -7.75 -10.43
CA SER A 110 1.25 -6.60 -9.53
C SER A 110 0.25 -5.51 -9.90
N PHE A 111 0.10 -5.20 -11.19
CA PHE A 111 -0.91 -4.25 -11.66
C PHE A 111 -2.34 -4.75 -11.41
N LEU A 112 -2.58 -6.05 -11.58
CA LEU A 112 -3.88 -6.65 -11.25
C LEU A 112 -4.21 -6.47 -9.77
N PHE A 113 -3.27 -6.76 -8.87
CA PHE A 113 -3.50 -6.61 -7.43
C PHE A 113 -3.64 -5.16 -6.99
N LEU A 114 -2.91 -4.24 -7.62
CA LEU A 114 -3.11 -2.80 -7.42
C LEU A 114 -4.55 -2.41 -7.79
N ALA A 115 -5.03 -2.84 -8.96
CA ALA A 115 -6.40 -2.59 -9.40
C ALA A 115 -7.44 -3.21 -8.46
N LEU A 116 -7.22 -4.44 -7.99
CA LEU A 116 -8.10 -5.10 -7.02
C LEU A 116 -8.12 -4.37 -5.67
N GLY A 117 -6.97 -3.87 -5.19
CA GLY A 117 -6.90 -3.03 -4.00
C GLY A 117 -7.72 -1.75 -4.15
N GLY A 118 -7.55 -1.02 -5.25
CA GLY A 118 -8.34 0.16 -5.56
C GLY A 118 -9.84 -0.14 -5.67
N ALA A 119 -10.22 -1.22 -6.35
CA ALA A 119 -11.61 -1.66 -6.50
C ALA A 119 -12.24 -2.07 -5.16
N ALA A 120 -11.48 -2.76 -4.31
CA ALA A 120 -11.90 -3.11 -2.95
C ALA A 120 -12.13 -1.85 -2.11
N ALA A 121 -11.19 -0.90 -2.13
CA ALA A 121 -11.34 0.37 -1.43
C ALA A 121 -12.59 1.14 -1.86
N PHE A 122 -12.81 1.27 -3.17
CA PHE A 122 -14.00 1.92 -3.71
C PHE A 122 -15.30 1.25 -3.24
N SER A 123 -15.36 -0.08 -3.39
CA SER A 123 -16.56 -0.87 -3.10
C SER A 123 -16.89 -0.87 -1.61
N VAL A 124 -15.88 -1.05 -0.76
CA VAL A 124 -16.05 -1.04 0.70
C VAL A 124 -16.46 0.35 1.18
N ALA A 125 -15.83 1.42 0.68
CA ALA A 125 -16.18 2.79 1.07
C ALA A 125 -17.63 3.13 0.77
N LYS A 126 -18.12 2.78 -0.42
CA LYS A 126 -19.52 3.02 -0.81
C LYS A 126 -20.49 2.22 0.05
N LYS A 127 -20.20 0.94 0.31
CA LYS A 127 -21.07 0.07 1.08
C LYS A 127 -21.17 0.55 2.53
N VAL A 128 -20.04 0.67 3.20
CA VAL A 128 -19.97 1.02 4.63
C VAL A 128 -20.47 2.44 4.89
N GLY A 129 -20.23 3.38 3.97
CA GLY A 129 -20.70 4.75 4.15
C GLY A 129 -22.20 4.96 3.84
N SER A 130 -22.91 3.93 3.38
CA SER A 130 -24.36 3.98 3.10
C SER A 130 -25.20 3.28 4.17
N ASP A 131 -24.55 2.58 5.10
CA ASP A 131 -25.15 1.94 6.28
C ASP A 131 -25.14 2.91 7.48
#